data_AF-A0A699L6T5-F1
#
_entry.id   AF-A0A699L6T5-F1
#
_cell.length_a   1.000
_cell.length_b   1.000
_cell.length_c   1.000
_cell.angle_alpha   90.00
_cell.angle_beta   90.00
_cell.angle_gamma   90.00
#
_symmetry.space_group_name_H-M   'P 1'
#
loop_
_entity.id
_entity.type
_entity.pdbx_description
1 polymer ?
#
loop_
_entity_poly.entity_id
_entity_poly.type
_entity_poly.pdbx_seq_one_letter_code
_entity_poly.pdbx_strand_id
1 'polypeptide(L)'
;PKIEDNDSFELKGQFLKELRDNTFSGSDHEDENEHIEKVLEIVDLFHIPNTTIDQVMLRAFLMSLTRAASHWLRNKPSSSIATWEDLKTKFLSKYCPPAHTTKKMKEINNFQQEPDENLYQAWERFKELLMKCP
;
A
#
# COMPACT_ATOMS: atom_id res chain seq x y z
N PRO A 1 -13.89 27.07 22.06
CA PRO A 1 -13.28 25.87 22.70
C PRO A 1 -11.76 25.92 22.52
N LYS A 2 -11.00 25.97 23.61
CA LYS A 2 -9.54 25.77 23.55
C LYS A 2 -9.35 24.30 23.16
N ILE A 3 -8.91 24.05 21.93
CA ILE A 3 -8.43 22.73 21.54
C ILE A 3 -7.20 22.52 22.42
N GLU A 4 -7.30 21.61 23.39
CA GLU A 4 -6.20 21.29 24.28
C GLU A 4 -5.14 20.57 23.46
N ASP A 5 -3.86 20.92 23.64
CA ASP A 5 -2.73 20.32 22.92
C ASP A 5 -2.76 18.77 22.98
N ASN A 6 -3.37 18.21 24.03
CA ASN A 6 -3.56 16.77 24.23
C ASN A 6 -4.26 16.07 23.05
N ASP A 7 -5.31 16.67 22.48
CA ASP A 7 -6.06 16.09 21.35
C ASP A 7 -5.18 15.98 20.09
N SER A 8 -4.27 16.95 19.89
CA SER A 8 -3.33 16.94 18.76
C SER A 8 -2.27 15.84 18.91
N PHE A 9 -1.77 15.63 20.12
CA PHE A 9 -0.81 14.57 20.41
C PHE A 9 -1.46 13.18 20.26
N GLU A 10 -2.71 13.02 20.70
CA GLU A 10 -3.46 11.77 20.58
C GLU A 10 -3.73 11.41 19.12
N LEU A 11 -4.23 12.37 18.31
CA LEU A 11 -4.46 12.17 16.87
C LEU A 11 -3.17 11.81 16.12
N LYS A 12 -2.05 12.48 16.42
CA LYS A 12 -0.74 12.11 15.86
C LYS A 12 -0.32 10.71 16.29
N GLY A 13 -0.53 10.35 17.54
CA GLY A 13 -0.25 9.01 18.05
C GLY A 13 -1.04 7.94 17.30
N GLN A 14 -2.32 8.19 17.07
CA GLN A 14 -3.23 7.28 16.37
C GLN A 14 -2.86 7.16 14.89
N PHE A 15 -2.56 8.27 14.21
CA PHE A 15 -2.05 8.25 12.82
C PHE A 15 -0.82 7.36 12.67
N LEU A 16 0.18 7.54 13.55
CA LEU A 16 1.41 6.74 13.51
C LEU A 16 1.18 5.27 13.89
N LYS A 17 0.12 4.98 14.64
CA LYS A 17 -0.29 3.61 14.96
C LYS A 17 -0.93 2.95 13.74
N GLU A 18 -1.89 3.61 13.09
CA GLU A 18 -2.55 3.09 11.88
C GLU A 18 -1.55 2.76 10.76
N LEU A 19 -0.56 3.62 10.53
CA LEU A 19 0.51 3.33 9.56
C LEU A 19 1.38 2.12 9.95
N ARG A 20 1.59 1.90 11.25
CA ARG A 20 2.39 0.78 11.77
C ARG A 20 1.63 -0.53 11.83
N ASP A 21 0.31 -0.48 11.94
CA ASP A 21 -0.55 -1.66 11.92
C ASP A 21 -0.81 -2.14 10.48
N ASN A 22 -0.61 -1.27 9.47
CA ASN A 22 -0.81 -1.55 8.04
C ASN A 22 0.52 -1.52 7.25
N THR A 23 1.56 -2.20 7.74
CA THR A 23 2.88 -2.14 7.10
C THR A 23 3.04 -3.05 5.89
N PHE A 24 3.91 -2.66 4.95
CA PHE A 24 4.34 -3.48 3.82
C PHE A 24 5.81 -3.89 3.96
N SER A 25 6.07 -5.19 3.91
CA SER A 25 7.42 -5.75 4.08
C SER A 25 8.14 -6.01 2.75
N GLY A 26 7.38 -6.16 1.66
CA GLY A 26 7.87 -6.50 0.33
C GLY A 26 7.93 -8.00 0.06
N SER A 27 7.01 -8.76 0.65
CA SER A 27 6.90 -10.22 0.49
C SER A 27 5.88 -10.60 -0.58
N ASP A 28 6.02 -11.80 -1.15
CA ASP A 28 5.24 -12.26 -2.32
C ASP A 28 3.71 -12.42 -2.10
N HIS A 29 3.23 -12.31 -0.85
CA HIS A 29 1.81 -12.45 -0.50
C HIS A 29 1.13 -11.11 -0.19
N GLU A 30 1.90 -10.03 -0.11
CA GLU A 30 1.37 -8.68 0.08
C GLU A 30 1.02 -8.09 -1.30
N ASP A 31 -0.05 -7.31 -1.37
CA ASP A 31 -0.41 -6.60 -2.60
C ASP A 31 0.07 -5.15 -2.55
N GLU A 32 0.85 -4.74 -3.55
CA GLU A 32 1.47 -3.42 -3.61
C GLU A 32 0.42 -2.31 -3.79
N ASN A 33 -0.64 -2.57 -4.55
CA ASN A 33 -1.68 -1.59 -4.82
C ASN A 33 -2.61 -1.43 -3.61
N GLU A 34 -2.99 -2.55 -2.98
CA GLU A 34 -3.77 -2.53 -1.74
C GLU A 34 -3.05 -1.74 -0.65
N HIS A 35 -1.72 -1.91 -0.53
CA HIS A 35 -0.94 -1.11 0.41
C HIS A 35 -0.98 0.40 0.09
N ILE A 36 -0.82 0.78 -1.18
CA ILE A 36 -0.88 2.19 -1.60
C ILE A 36 -2.24 2.80 -1.25
N GLU A 37 -3.33 2.10 -1.59
CA GLU A 37 -4.70 2.53 -1.28
C GLU A 37 -4.88 2.72 0.21
N LYS A 38 -4.40 1.76 1.02
CA LYS A 38 -4.53 1.83 2.47
C LYS A 38 -3.81 3.02 3.09
N VAL A 39 -2.60 3.33 2.61
CA VAL A 39 -1.85 4.50 3.10
C VAL A 39 -2.55 5.80 2.70
N LEU A 40 -3.13 5.88 1.50
CA LEU A 40 -3.92 7.04 1.07
C LEU A 40 -5.16 7.23 1.95
N GLU A 41 -5.92 6.16 2.23
CA GLU A 41 -7.06 6.21 3.15
C GLU A 41 -6.65 6.74 4.54
N ILE A 42 -5.55 6.22 5.10
CA ILE A 42 -5.04 6.67 6.40
C ILE A 42 -4.64 8.14 6.34
N VAL A 43 -4.00 8.62 5.26
CA VAL A 43 -3.61 10.03 5.15
C VAL A 43 -4.85 10.95 5.03
N ASP A 44 -5.84 10.54 4.26
CA ASP A 44 -7.08 11.31 4.05
C ASP A 44 -7.89 11.44 5.35
N LEU A 45 -7.94 10.39 6.18
CA LEU A 45 -8.68 10.40 7.45
C LEU A 45 -8.17 11.42 8.47
N PHE A 46 -6.87 11.74 8.46
CA PHE A 46 -6.25 12.58 9.48
C PHE A 46 -6.03 14.03 9.04
N HIS A 47 -6.44 14.38 7.80
CA HIS A 47 -6.40 15.73 7.21
C HIS A 47 -5.33 16.66 7.81
N ILE A 48 -4.11 16.61 7.27
CA ILE A 48 -2.97 17.38 7.79
C ILE A 48 -2.98 18.80 7.18
N PRO A 49 -3.34 19.85 7.94
CA PRO A 49 -3.39 21.21 7.40
C PRO A 49 -2.00 21.72 7.04
N ASN A 50 -1.93 22.66 6.09
CA ASN A 50 -0.72 23.39 5.71
C ASN A 50 0.45 22.54 5.19
N THR A 51 0.18 21.33 4.67
CA THR A 51 1.20 20.42 4.13
C THR A 51 0.75 19.94 2.75
N THR A 52 1.68 19.77 1.80
CA THR A 52 1.36 19.20 0.49
C THR A 52 1.20 17.69 0.60
N ILE A 53 0.38 17.10 -0.28
CA ILE A 53 0.20 15.64 -0.35
C ILE A 53 1.55 14.93 -0.54
N ASP A 54 2.46 15.48 -1.35
CA ASP A 54 3.81 14.94 -1.51
C ASP A 54 4.57 14.86 -0.18
N GLN A 55 4.58 15.93 0.60
CA GLN A 55 5.31 15.96 1.88
C GLN A 55 4.72 14.98 2.90
N VAL A 56 3.40 14.86 2.93
CA VAL A 56 2.72 13.88 3.81
C VAL A 56 3.05 12.47 3.35
N MET A 57 2.83 12.15 2.07
CA MET A 57 2.99 10.80 1.53
C MET A 57 4.44 10.33 1.58
N LEU A 58 5.44 11.17 1.27
CA LEU A 58 6.84 10.77 1.36
C LEU A 58 7.25 10.32 2.79
N ARG A 59 6.64 10.92 3.82
CA ARG A 59 6.89 10.55 5.22
C ARG A 59 6.02 9.36 5.66
N ALA A 60 4.72 9.43 5.40
CA ALA A 60 3.75 8.41 5.80
C ALA A 60 4.10 7.06 5.16
N PHE A 61 4.38 7.05 3.85
CA PHE A 61 4.76 5.84 3.13
C PHE A 61 6.07 5.26 3.65
N LEU A 62 7.09 6.08 3.95
CA LEU A 62 8.32 5.57 4.58
C LEU A 62 8.05 4.88 5.92
N MET A 63 7.08 5.38 6.69
CA MET A 63 6.69 4.80 7.98
C MET A 63 5.87 3.53 7.85
N SER A 64 5.13 3.37 6.76
CA SER A 64 4.36 2.16 6.47
C SER A 64 5.23 1.03 5.88
N LEU A 65 6.49 1.28 5.51
CA LEU A 65 7.40 0.23 5.02
C LEU A 65 8.22 -0.42 6.13
N THR A 66 8.33 -1.76 6.09
CA THR A 66 9.19 -2.56 6.97
C THR A 66 10.18 -3.43 6.18
N ARG A 67 11.13 -4.05 6.88
CA ARG A 67 12.06 -5.07 6.34
C ARG A 67 12.71 -4.65 5.01
N ALA A 68 12.54 -5.46 3.96
CA ALA A 68 13.18 -5.25 2.67
C ALA A 68 12.68 -3.98 1.98
N ALA A 69 11.38 -3.67 2.09
CA ALA A 69 10.79 -2.44 1.56
C ALA A 69 11.35 -1.18 2.22
N SER A 70 11.45 -1.18 3.56
CA SER A 70 12.05 -0.04 4.28
C SER A 70 13.52 0.16 3.91
N HIS A 71 14.29 -0.93 3.83
CA HIS A 71 15.70 -0.88 3.46
C HIS A 71 15.88 -0.38 2.02
N TRP A 72 15.03 -0.82 1.08
CA TRP A 72 15.08 -0.36 -0.30
C TRP A 72 14.87 1.16 -0.41
N LEU A 73 13.84 1.69 0.24
CA LEU A 73 13.51 3.12 0.15
C LEU A 73 14.58 3.98 0.82
N ARG A 74 15.09 3.56 1.99
CA ARG A 74 16.13 4.30 2.75
C ARG A 74 17.47 4.37 2.02
N ASN A 75 17.80 3.39 1.18
CA ASN A 75 19.04 3.36 0.42
C ASN A 75 18.95 4.10 -0.93
N LYS A 76 17.81 4.71 -1.25
CA LYS A 76 17.72 5.58 -2.42
C LYS A 76 18.46 6.90 -2.15
N PRO A 77 19.13 7.49 -3.16
CA PRO A 77 19.70 8.83 -3.03
C PRO A 77 18.60 9.81 -2.61
N SER A 78 18.89 10.69 -1.65
CA SER A 78 17.92 11.64 -1.09
C SER A 78 17.36 12.64 -2.11
N SER A 79 18.06 12.86 -3.23
CA SER A 79 17.58 13.67 -4.36
C SER A 79 16.78 12.89 -5.41
N SER A 80 16.65 11.57 -5.25
CA SER A 80 16.06 10.73 -6.29
C SER A 80 14.55 10.63 -6.22
N ILE A 81 13.90 11.02 -5.13
CA ILE A 81 12.44 10.93 -4.98
C ILE A 81 11.93 12.22 -4.33
N ALA A 82 11.25 13.06 -5.11
CA ALA A 82 10.80 14.38 -4.68
C ALA A 82 9.27 14.54 -4.64
N THR A 83 8.53 13.66 -5.31
CA THR A 83 7.07 13.69 -5.39
C THR A 83 6.48 12.34 -5.02
N TRP A 84 5.22 12.32 -4.60
CA TRP A 84 4.47 11.11 -4.36
C TRP A 84 4.38 10.23 -5.61
N GLU A 85 4.12 10.82 -6.78
CA GLU A 85 4.03 10.07 -8.03
C GLU A 85 5.34 9.35 -8.41
N ASP A 86 6.49 10.00 -8.18
CA ASP A 86 7.78 9.38 -8.43
C ASP A 86 8.08 8.24 -7.42
N LEU A 87 7.70 8.43 -6.15
CA LEU A 87 7.77 7.38 -5.13
C LEU A 87 6.92 6.17 -5.53
N LYS A 88 5.64 6.40 -5.85
CA LYS A 88 4.67 5.38 -6.24
C LYS A 88 5.17 4.60 -7.46
N THR A 89 5.64 5.30 -8.50
CA THR A 89 6.17 4.69 -9.71
C THR A 89 7.37 3.78 -9.43
N LYS A 90 8.33 4.25 -8.63
CA LYS A 90 9.52 3.47 -8.26
C LYS A 90 9.19 2.29 -7.37
N PHE A 91 8.23 2.44 -6.47
CA PHE A 91 7.74 1.37 -5.61
C PHE A 91 7.10 0.26 -6.43
N LEU A 92 6.15 0.60 -7.31
CA LEU A 92 5.48 -0.37 -8.19
C LEU A 92 6.48 -1.03 -9.15
N SER A 93 7.43 -0.29 -9.70
CA SER A 93 8.49 -0.87 -10.52
C SER A 93 9.37 -1.89 -9.77
N LYS A 94 9.57 -1.70 -8.45
CA LYS A 94 10.39 -2.58 -7.62
C LYS A 94 9.62 -3.81 -7.15
N TYR A 95 8.38 -3.64 -6.70
CA TYR A 95 7.61 -4.67 -6.01
C TYR A 95 6.54 -5.31 -6.89
N CYS A 96 6.02 -4.62 -7.90
CA CYS A 96 5.13 -5.17 -8.92
C CYS A 96 5.82 -5.27 -10.31
N PRO A 97 6.90 -6.08 -10.45
CA PRO A 97 7.54 -6.24 -11.75
C PRO A 97 6.60 -6.97 -12.74
N PRO A 98 6.78 -6.81 -14.06
CA PRO A 98 5.93 -7.44 -15.09
C PRO A 98 5.76 -8.96 -14.96
N ALA A 99 6.73 -9.64 -14.34
CA ALA A 99 6.66 -11.05 -14.02
C ALA A 99 5.53 -11.38 -13.00
N HIS A 100 5.29 -10.49 -12.03
CA HIS A 100 4.21 -10.61 -11.06
C HIS A 100 2.85 -10.47 -11.75
N THR A 101 2.71 -9.47 -12.62
CA THR A 101 1.52 -9.30 -13.48
C THR A 101 1.27 -10.51 -14.37
N THR A 102 2.33 -11.06 -14.97
CA THR A 102 2.23 -12.26 -15.82
C THR A 102 1.78 -13.49 -15.01
N LYS A 103 2.23 -13.64 -13.76
CA LYS A 103 1.80 -14.72 -12.87
C LYS A 103 0.32 -14.60 -12.53
N LYS A 104 -0.14 -13.40 -12.12
CA LYS A 104 -1.56 -13.13 -11.84
C LYS A 104 -2.45 -13.39 -13.07
N MET A 105 -2.00 -12.94 -14.26
CA MET A 105 -2.70 -13.23 -15.52
C MET A 105 -2.74 -14.73 -15.85
N LYS A 106 -1.68 -15.49 -15.55
CA LYS A 106 -1.70 -16.96 -15.71
C LYS A 106 -2.68 -17.64 -14.76
N GLU A 107 -2.79 -17.17 -13.53
CA GLU A 107 -3.77 -17.69 -12.56
C GLU A 107 -5.21 -17.46 -13.05
N ILE A 108 -5.50 -16.28 -13.61
CA ILE A 108 -6.79 -15.99 -14.26
C ILE A 108 -7.03 -16.91 -15.47
N ASN A 109 -6.04 -17.00 -16.38
CA ASN A 109 -6.17 -17.79 -17.61
C ASN A 109 -6.32 -19.30 -17.37
N ASN A 110 -5.73 -19.80 -16.28
CA ASN A 110 -5.78 -21.20 -15.89
C ASN A 110 -6.84 -21.47 -14.82
N PHE A 111 -7.70 -20.50 -14.51
CA PHE A 111 -8.71 -20.66 -13.47
C PHE A 111 -9.66 -21.80 -13.80
N GLN A 112 -9.84 -22.71 -12.85
CA GLN A 112 -10.80 -23.80 -12.92
C GLN A 112 -11.57 -23.88 -11.60
N GLN A 113 -12.85 -24.24 -11.71
CA GLN A 113 -13.66 -24.57 -10.54
C GLN A 113 -13.11 -25.86 -9.92
N GLU A 114 -12.86 -25.83 -8.62
CA GLU A 114 -12.40 -27.03 -7.90
C GLU A 114 -13.56 -28.03 -7.70
N PRO A 115 -13.28 -29.34 -7.59
CA PRO A 115 -14.33 -30.37 -7.52
C PRO A 115 -15.28 -30.23 -6.30
N ASP A 116 -14.82 -29.60 -5.23
CA ASP A 116 -15.53 -29.38 -3.97
C ASP A 116 -16.16 -27.98 -3.84
N GLU A 117 -15.91 -27.08 -4.80
CA GLU A 117 -16.51 -25.74 -4.83
C GLU A 117 -17.83 -25.74 -5.61
N ASN A 118 -18.80 -24.97 -5.13
CA ASN A 118 -19.97 -24.62 -5.94
C ASN A 118 -19.67 -23.43 -6.88
N LEU A 119 -20.55 -23.21 -7.86
CA LEU A 119 -20.37 -22.17 -8.87
C LEU A 119 -20.26 -20.75 -8.26
N TYR A 120 -20.98 -20.48 -7.18
CA TYR A 120 -20.95 -19.18 -6.52
C TYR A 120 -19.58 -18.94 -5.85
N GLN A 121 -19.05 -19.94 -5.15
CA GLN A 121 -17.72 -19.87 -4.52
C GLN A 121 -16.62 -19.67 -5.56
N ALA A 122 -16.65 -20.45 -6.65
CA ALA A 122 -15.70 -20.29 -7.75
C ALA A 122 -15.81 -18.90 -8.39
N TRP A 123 -17.02 -18.35 -8.54
CA TRP A 123 -17.23 -17.00 -9.05
C TRP A 123 -16.67 -15.92 -8.13
N GLU A 124 -16.82 -16.04 -6.80
CA GLU A 124 -16.21 -15.12 -5.85
C GLU A 124 -14.69 -15.12 -5.95
N ARG A 125 -14.08 -16.31 -5.96
CA ARG A 125 -12.62 -16.47 -6.09
C ARG A 125 -12.10 -15.92 -7.42
N PHE A 126 -12.85 -16.10 -8.51
CA PHE A 126 -12.50 -15.52 -9.80
C PHE A 126 -12.55 -13.98 -9.78
N LYS A 127 -13.59 -13.38 -9.15
CA LYS A 127 -13.66 -11.91 -8.99
C LYS A 127 -12.49 -11.37 -8.18
N GLU A 128 -12.08 -12.06 -7.11
CA GLU A 128 -10.91 -11.66 -6.32
C GLU A 128 -9.63 -11.66 -7.15
N LEU A 129 -9.43 -12.65 -8.02
CA LEU A 129 -8.29 -12.69 -8.94
C LEU A 129 -8.30 -11.52 -9.92
N LEU A 130 -9.47 -11.15 -10.44
CA LEU A 130 -9.62 -9.99 -11.32
C LEU A 130 -9.28 -8.67 -10.60
N MET A 131 -9.72 -8.51 -9.35
CA MET A 131 -9.43 -7.31 -8.54
C MET A 131 -7.94 -7.16 -8.22
N LYS A 132 -7.22 -8.28 -8.10
CA LYS A 132 -5.77 -8.27 -7.79
C LYS A 132 -4.90 -8.07 -9.04
N CYS A 133 -5.47 -8.13 -10.24
CA CYS A 133 -4.72 -7.87 -11.48
C CYS A 133 -4.55 -6.35 -11.68
N PRO A 134 -3.33 -5.86 -11.97
CA PRO A 134 -3.10 -4.45 -12.31
C PRO A 134 -3.83 -4.00 -13.57
#